data_AF-A0A2U1NC51-F1
#
_entry.id   AF-A0A2U1NC51-F1
#
_cell.length_a   1.000
_cell.length_b   1.000
_cell.length_c   1.000
_cell.angle_alpha   90.00
_cell.angle_beta   90.00
_cell.angle_gamma   90.00
#
_symmetry.space_group_name_H-M   'P 1'
#
loop_
_entity.id
_entity.type
_entity.pdbx_description
1 polymer ?
#
loop_
_entity_poly.entity_id
_entity_poly.type
_entity_poly.pdbx_seq_one_letter_code
_entity_poly.pdbx_strand_id
1 'polypeptide(L)'
;MSATSPPLGYQFDPEDYELINVLNHKLQNKPIPFDQITHLDLYSNYPWTLLHNTQPAIKRTKEHVIYTPRHRITGSTQITRRVLGGKVGIWKQVSDFECRCDENGKAVGKVTSHCSAYTIDDKAAFDI
;
A
#
# COMPACT_ATOMS: atom_id res chain seq x y z
N MET A 1 -18.55 -19.09 6.06
CA MET A 1 -18.12 -18.47 7.33
C MET A 1 -18.77 -17.10 7.38
N SER A 2 -19.61 -16.84 8.38
CA SER A 2 -20.39 -15.59 8.47
C SER A 2 -19.45 -14.42 8.70
N ALA A 3 -19.46 -13.41 7.84
CA ALA A 3 -18.77 -12.16 8.11
C ALA A 3 -19.52 -11.48 9.27
N THR A 4 -18.98 -11.55 10.48
CA THR A 4 -19.44 -10.73 11.59
C THR A 4 -19.39 -9.28 11.13
N SER A 5 -20.50 -8.55 11.26
CA SER A 5 -20.52 -7.11 10.99
C SER A 5 -19.74 -6.37 12.07
N PRO A 6 -18.95 -5.33 11.74
CA PRO A 6 -18.22 -4.58 12.74
C PRO A 6 -19.17 -3.99 13.78
N PRO A 7 -18.79 -3.98 15.07
CA PRO A 7 -19.64 -3.42 16.11
C PRO A 7 -19.89 -1.92 15.85
N LEU A 8 -21.03 -1.42 16.34
CA LEU A 8 -21.36 0.01 16.28
C LEU A 8 -20.23 0.83 16.93
N GLY A 9 -19.73 1.82 16.20
CA GLY A 9 -18.61 2.66 16.64
C GLY A 9 -17.21 2.14 16.30
N TYR A 10 -17.08 0.96 15.70
CA TYR A 10 -15.78 0.50 15.19
C TYR A 10 -15.25 1.42 14.10
N GLN A 11 -13.99 1.83 14.26
CA GLN A 11 -13.25 2.60 13.27
C GLN A 11 -11.93 1.89 12.97
N PHE A 12 -11.63 1.73 11.68
CA PHE A 12 -10.34 1.22 11.25
C PHE A 12 -9.30 2.34 11.34
N ASP A 13 -8.39 2.20 12.29
CA ASP A 13 -7.32 3.17 12.57
C ASP A 13 -6.06 2.44 13.07
N PRO A 14 -5.43 1.61 12.21
CA PRO A 14 -4.43 0.66 12.65
C PRO A 14 -3.07 1.32 12.92
N GLU A 15 -2.33 0.75 13.87
CA GLU A 15 -0.89 1.01 14.01
C GLU A 15 -0.04 0.19 13.01
N ASP A 16 1.23 0.57 12.83
CA ASP A 16 2.13 -0.09 11.87
C ASP A 16 2.25 -1.62 12.10
N TYR A 17 2.28 -2.06 13.36
CA TYR A 17 2.36 -3.48 13.69
C TYR A 17 1.06 -4.23 13.34
N GLU A 18 -0.10 -3.57 13.48
CA GLU A 18 -1.40 -4.15 13.13
C GLU A 18 -1.53 -4.33 11.62
N LEU A 19 -1.06 -3.35 10.84
CA LEU A 19 -0.98 -3.46 9.37
C LEU A 19 -0.10 -4.65 8.95
N ILE A 20 1.05 -4.84 9.60
CA ILE A 20 1.93 -5.98 9.36
C ILE A 20 1.24 -7.30 9.73
N ASN A 21 0.52 -7.33 10.85
CA ASN A 21 -0.20 -8.53 11.28
C ASN A 21 -1.32 -8.91 10.30
N VAL A 22 -2.08 -7.92 9.84
CA VAL A 22 -3.14 -8.09 8.85
C VAL A 22 -2.55 -8.55 7.50
N LEU A 23 -1.39 -8.04 7.10
CA LEU A 23 -0.64 -8.56 5.94
C LEU A 23 -0.20 -10.02 6.14
N ASN A 24 0.32 -10.38 7.31
CA ASN A 24 0.72 -11.75 7.62
C ASN A 24 -0.46 -12.72 7.60
N HIS A 25 -1.62 -12.30 8.13
CA HIS A 25 -2.86 -13.07 8.04
C HIS A 25 -3.24 -13.33 6.58
N LYS A 26 -3.18 -12.29 5.73
CA LYS A 26 -3.44 -12.44 4.30
C LYS A 26 -2.50 -13.43 3.62
N LEU A 27 -1.20 -13.35 3.90
CA LEU A 27 -0.20 -14.26 3.33
C LEU A 27 -0.39 -15.71 3.78
N GLN A 28 -0.90 -15.92 5.00
CA GLN A 28 -1.17 -17.23 5.57
C GLN A 28 -2.60 -17.74 5.27
N ASN A 29 -3.39 -17.01 4.47
CA ASN A 29 -4.82 -17.27 4.21
C ASN A 29 -5.64 -17.43 5.51
N LYS A 30 -5.28 -16.67 6.55
CA LYS A 30 -6.03 -16.60 7.80
C LYS A 30 -7.17 -15.58 7.69
N PRO A 31 -8.27 -15.76 8.44
CA PRO A 31 -9.35 -14.77 8.47
C PRO A 31 -8.84 -13.41 8.97
N ILE A 32 -9.25 -12.35 8.29
CA ILE A 32 -8.99 -10.95 8.66
C ILE A 32 -10.35 -10.36 9.09
N PRO A 33 -10.55 -10.09 10.39
CA PRO A 33 -11.78 -9.48 10.86
C PRO A 33 -11.98 -8.11 10.21
N PHE A 34 -13.16 -7.88 9.65
CA PHE A 34 -13.59 -6.58 9.11
C PHE A 34 -12.59 -5.98 8.10
N ASP A 35 -12.14 -6.77 7.13
CA ASP A 35 -11.18 -6.32 6.12
C ASP A 35 -11.71 -5.10 5.33
N GLN A 36 -11.12 -3.94 5.63
CA GLN A 36 -11.42 -2.65 4.98
C GLN A 36 -10.30 -2.27 3.98
N ILE A 37 -9.32 -3.15 3.76
CA ILE A 37 -8.15 -2.85 2.94
C ILE A 37 -8.48 -3.08 1.47
N THR A 38 -8.17 -2.10 0.63
CA THR A 38 -8.44 -2.19 -0.81
C THR A 38 -7.40 -3.05 -1.51
N HIS A 39 -7.83 -3.91 -2.44
CA HIS A 39 -6.92 -4.67 -3.30
C HIS A 39 -6.72 -3.92 -4.62
N LEU A 40 -5.51 -3.45 -4.88
CA LEU A 40 -5.22 -2.63 -6.06
C LEU A 40 -3.73 -2.71 -6.41
N ASP A 41 -3.41 -2.81 -7.70
CA ASP A 41 -2.01 -2.80 -8.16
C ASP A 41 -1.51 -1.36 -8.34
N LEU A 42 -0.63 -0.91 -7.44
CA LEU A 42 -0.05 0.43 -7.48
C LEU A 42 0.79 0.69 -8.74
N TYR A 43 1.40 -0.35 -9.30
CA TYR A 43 2.36 -0.21 -10.39
C TYR A 43 1.69 -0.26 -11.76
N SER A 44 0.50 -0.85 -11.84
CA SER A 44 -0.27 -1.00 -13.08
C SER A 44 -1.34 0.10 -13.26
N ASN A 45 -1.32 1.15 -12.44
CA ASN A 45 -2.32 2.23 -12.47
C ASN A 45 -1.67 3.62 -12.41
N TYR A 46 -2.37 4.64 -12.92
CA TYR A 46 -1.96 6.03 -12.79
C TYR A 46 -2.15 6.53 -11.35
N PRO A 47 -1.12 7.07 -10.68
CA PRO A 47 -1.22 7.45 -9.27
C PRO A 47 -2.28 8.51 -8.97
N TRP A 48 -2.49 9.47 -9.87
CA TRP A 48 -3.48 10.54 -9.68
C TRP A 48 -4.93 10.07 -9.84
N THR A 49 -5.20 8.96 -10.53
CA THR A 49 -6.56 8.40 -10.64
C THR A 49 -6.78 7.20 -9.73
N LEU A 50 -5.71 6.67 -9.12
CA LEU A 50 -5.67 5.41 -8.39
C LEU A 50 -6.79 5.28 -7.35
N LEU A 51 -7.09 6.36 -6.66
CA LEU A 51 -7.97 6.37 -5.48
C LEU A 51 -9.36 6.99 -5.75
N HIS A 52 -9.61 7.51 -6.96
CA HIS A 52 -10.83 8.27 -7.28
C HIS A 52 -12.13 7.52 -6.96
N ASN A 53 -12.14 6.20 -7.12
CA ASN A 53 -13.32 5.36 -6.93
C ASN A 53 -13.28 4.53 -5.64
N THR A 54 -12.36 4.84 -4.73
CA THR A 54 -12.17 4.09 -3.48
C THR A 54 -12.52 4.98 -2.29
N GLN A 55 -13.14 4.39 -1.27
CA GLN A 55 -13.33 5.10 -0.01
C GLN A 55 -12.05 4.96 0.85
N PRO A 56 -11.67 6.00 1.61
CA PRO A 56 -10.58 5.88 2.58
C PRO A 56 -10.86 4.79 3.60
N ALA A 57 -9.83 4.00 3.90
CA ALA A 57 -9.90 2.99 4.96
C ALA A 57 -9.88 3.69 6.34
N ILE A 58 -9.01 4.69 6.49
CA ILE A 58 -8.88 5.47 7.72
C ILE A 58 -9.67 6.78 7.53
N LYS A 59 -10.87 6.84 8.11
CA LYS A 59 -11.81 7.97 7.91
C LYS A 59 -11.26 9.30 8.43
N ARG A 60 -10.56 9.30 9.56
CA ARG A 60 -10.05 10.52 10.21
C ARG A 60 -8.97 11.24 9.37
N THR A 61 -8.05 10.49 8.78
CA THR A 61 -6.90 11.01 8.03
C THR A 61 -7.16 11.03 6.53
N LYS A 62 -8.25 10.40 6.07
CA LYS A 62 -8.56 10.15 4.65
C LYS A 62 -7.47 9.33 3.96
N GLU A 63 -6.77 8.49 4.71
CA GLU A 63 -5.73 7.63 4.17
C GLU A 63 -6.32 6.33 3.62
N HIS A 64 -5.70 5.85 2.54
CA HIS A 64 -6.01 4.57 1.94
C HIS A 64 -4.95 3.55 2.32
N VAL A 65 -5.41 2.38 2.75
CA VAL A 65 -4.55 1.20 2.95
C VAL A 65 -4.81 0.25 1.80
N ILE A 66 -3.74 -0.12 1.09
CA ILE A 66 -3.83 -0.92 -0.13
C ILE A 66 -2.95 -2.16 -0.04
N TYR A 67 -3.52 -3.29 -0.42
CA TYR A 67 -2.76 -4.46 -0.81
C TYR A 67 -2.39 -4.40 -2.28
N THR A 68 -1.08 -4.36 -2.56
CA THR A 68 -0.54 -4.39 -3.92
C THR A 68 0.34 -5.62 -4.15
N PRO A 69 0.33 -6.21 -5.35
CA PRO A 69 1.34 -7.19 -5.74
C PRO A 69 2.74 -6.60 -5.61
N ARG A 70 3.67 -7.40 -5.07
CA ARG A 70 5.10 -7.05 -5.00
C ARG A 70 5.82 -7.62 -6.21
N HIS A 71 5.86 -6.86 -7.30
CA HIS A 71 6.51 -7.27 -8.54
C HIS A 71 8.03 -7.34 -8.39
N ARG A 72 8.61 -8.54 -8.43
CA ARG A 72 10.06 -8.74 -8.43
C ARG A 72 10.58 -8.85 -9.85
N ILE A 73 11.78 -8.32 -10.09
CA ILE A 73 12.48 -8.56 -11.35
C ILE A 73 12.90 -10.03 -11.37
N THR A 74 12.59 -10.75 -12.45
CA THR A 74 12.91 -12.17 -12.61
C THR A 74 14.41 -12.40 -12.39
N GLY A 75 14.74 -13.34 -11.49
CA GLY A 75 16.13 -13.66 -11.15
C GLY A 75 16.83 -12.63 -10.24
N SER A 76 16.10 -11.65 -9.68
CA SER A 76 16.65 -10.62 -8.80
C SER A 76 15.82 -10.44 -7.52
N THR A 77 16.46 -9.94 -6.46
CA THR A 77 15.79 -9.50 -5.23
C THR A 77 15.18 -8.10 -5.36
N GLN A 78 15.49 -7.40 -6.45
CA GLN A 78 14.99 -6.06 -6.73
C GLN A 78 13.51 -6.07 -7.09
N ILE A 79 12.79 -5.06 -6.59
CA ILE A 79 11.38 -4.83 -6.87
C ILE A 79 11.28 -3.87 -8.05
N THR A 80 10.46 -4.18 -9.05
CA THR A 80 10.11 -3.17 -10.05
C THR A 80 9.13 -2.19 -9.46
N ARG A 81 9.57 -0.93 -9.35
CA ARG A 81 8.75 0.18 -8.84
C ARG A 81 8.21 1.07 -9.96
N ARG A 82 8.28 0.59 -11.21
CA ARG A 82 7.93 1.33 -12.41
C ARG A 82 6.42 1.38 -12.57
N VAL A 83 5.89 2.59 -12.78
CA VAL A 83 4.47 2.84 -13.03
C VAL A 83 4.18 2.65 -14.51
N LEU A 84 3.20 1.79 -14.83
CA LEU A 84 2.81 1.39 -16.19
C LEU A 84 4.02 0.93 -17.02
N GLY A 85 4.87 0.09 -16.44
CA GLY A 85 6.09 -0.40 -17.08
C GLY A 85 7.21 0.65 -17.21
N GLY A 86 7.02 1.85 -16.62
CA GLY A 86 7.98 2.95 -16.64
C GLY A 86 7.58 4.09 -17.57
N LYS A 87 6.40 4.01 -18.21
CA LYS A 87 5.89 5.04 -19.12
C LYS A 87 5.45 6.32 -18.40
N VAL A 88 5.07 6.21 -17.13
CA VAL A 88 4.56 7.34 -16.33
C VAL A 88 5.59 7.82 -15.30
N GLY A 89 6.38 6.89 -14.78
CA GLY A 89 7.36 7.21 -13.74
C GLY A 89 7.74 6.01 -12.88
N ILE A 90 8.27 6.32 -11.71
CA ILE A 90 8.76 5.35 -10.73
C ILE A 90 8.37 5.78 -9.31
N TRP A 91 7.96 4.81 -8.48
CA TRP A 91 7.90 5.01 -7.03
C TRP A 91 9.32 4.95 -6.46
N LYS A 92 9.86 6.10 -6.07
CA LYS A 92 11.21 6.22 -5.51
C LYS A 92 11.16 6.07 -4.00
N GLN A 93 12.05 5.23 -3.47
CA GLN A 93 12.22 5.11 -2.03
C GLN A 93 12.88 6.37 -1.49
N VAL A 94 12.33 6.89 -0.39
CA VAL A 94 12.80 8.14 0.23
C VAL A 94 13.33 7.93 1.64
N SER A 95 13.06 6.79 2.26
CA SER A 95 13.60 6.42 3.57
C SER A 95 14.25 5.04 3.53
N ASP A 96 15.15 4.79 4.48
CA ASP A 96 15.63 3.43 4.74
C ASP A 96 14.51 2.53 5.27
N PHE A 97 14.80 1.23 5.34
CA PHE A 97 13.90 0.27 5.94
C PHE A 97 13.97 0.35 7.46
N GLU A 98 12.81 0.56 8.08
CA GLU A 98 12.65 0.48 9.53
C GLU A 98 12.09 -0.90 9.91
N CYS A 99 12.77 -1.58 10.83
CA CYS A 99 12.22 -2.78 11.45
C CYS A 99 11.13 -2.36 12.44
N ARG A 100 9.97 -3.02 12.37
CA ARG A 100 8.90 -2.85 13.35
C ARG A 100 8.72 -4.12 14.14
N CYS A 101 8.57 -3.94 15.46
CA CYS A 101 8.33 -5.00 16.42
C CYS A 101 6.86 -5.00 16.84
N ASP A 102 6.37 -6.14 17.32
CA ASP A 102 5.09 -6.21 18.03
C ASP A 102 5.23 -5.68 19.48
N GLU A 103 4.12 -5.69 20.21
CA GLU A 103 4.05 -5.35 21.65
C GLU A 103 5.00 -6.17 22.53
N ASN A 104 5.43 -7.35 22.08
CA ASN A 104 6.36 -8.24 22.79
C ASN A 104 7.83 -8.01 22.39
N GLY A 105 8.10 -7.00 21.56
CA GLY A 105 9.45 -6.68 21.06
C GLY A 105 9.96 -7.62 19.96
N LYS A 106 9.13 -8.51 19.42
CA LYS A 106 9.51 -9.43 18.35
C LYS A 106 9.40 -8.72 17.00
N ALA A 107 10.44 -8.81 16.17
CA ALA A 107 10.43 -8.26 14.83
C ALA A 107 9.35 -8.93 13.95
N VAL A 108 8.39 -8.15 13.44
CA VAL A 108 7.25 -8.63 12.64
C VAL A 108 7.34 -8.24 11.17
N GLY A 109 8.06 -7.17 10.83
CA GLY A 109 8.15 -6.70 9.45
C GLY A 109 9.05 -5.49 9.27
N LYS A 110 9.06 -4.99 8.03
CA LYS A 110 9.81 -3.80 7.62
C LYS A 110 8.88 -2.80 6.95
N VAL A 111 9.04 -1.53 7.29
CA VAL A 111 8.31 -0.39 6.71
C VAL A 111 9.32 0.51 5.99
N THR A 112 8.89 1.19 4.94
CA THR A 112 9.70 2.17 4.19
C THR A 112 8.76 3.12 3.47
N SER A 113 9.21 4.36 3.26
CA SER A 113 8.45 5.40 2.59
C SER A 113 8.86 5.55 1.13
N HIS A 114 7.87 5.79 0.26
CA HIS A 114 8.07 6.03 -1.17
C HIS A 114 7.32 7.28 -1.61
N CYS A 115 7.91 8.01 -2.56
CA CYS A 115 7.25 9.11 -3.26
C CYS A 115 7.17 8.77 -4.75
N SER A 116 6.12 9.23 -5.44
CA SER A 116 6.03 9.10 -6.89
C SER A 116 6.93 10.15 -7.55
N ALA A 117 7.76 9.70 -8.48
CA ALA A 117 8.52 10.56 -9.38
C ALA A 117 7.99 10.31 -10.80
N TYR A 118 7.43 11.35 -11.42
CA TYR A 118 6.90 11.27 -12.78
C TYR A 118 7.97 11.66 -13.78
N THR A 119 8.02 10.95 -14.90
CA THR A 119 8.72 11.45 -16.08
C THR A 119 7.82 12.52 -16.69
N ILE A 120 8.19 13.79 -16.53
CA ILE A 120 7.58 14.86 -17.30
C ILE A 120 8.06 14.61 -18.74
N ASP A 121 7.17 14.13 -19.61
CA ASP A 121 7.43 14.23 -21.04
C ASP A 121 7.53 15.73 -21.35
N ASP A 122 8.70 16.19 -21.79
CA ASP A 122 9.03 17.57 -22.18
C ASP A 122 8.16 18.16 -23.33
N LYS A 123 7.00 17.56 -23.62
CA LYS A 123 6.05 18.00 -24.64
C LYS A 123 4.70 18.47 -24.11
N ALA A 124 4.47 18.45 -22.79
CA ALA A 124 3.20 18.90 -22.19
C ALA A 124 3.36 20.03 -21.15
N ALA A 125 4.51 20.70 -21.10
CA ALA A 125 4.68 21.92 -20.32
C ALA A 125 4.57 23.12 -21.27
N PHE A 126 3.56 23.97 -21.01
CA PHE A 126 3.12 25.15 -21.77
C PHE A 126 2.13 24.89 -22.92
N ASP A 127 0.86 24.71 -22.55
CA ASP A 127 -0.20 25.54 -23.13
C ASP A 127 -0.90 26.23 -21.95
N ILE A 128 -0.74 27.55 -21.85
CA ILE A 128 -1.57 28.47 -21.06
C ILE A 128 -2.51 29.14 -22.05
#